data_AF-A0A9C8TX10-F1
#
_entry.id   AF-A0A9C8TX10-F1
#
_cell.length_a   1.000
_cell.length_b   1.000
_cell.length_c   1.000
_cell.angle_alpha   90.00
_cell.angle_beta   90.00
_cell.angle_gamma   90.00
#
_symmetry.space_group_name_H-M   'P 1'
#
loop_
_entity.id
_entity.type
_entity.pdbx_description
1 polymer ?
#
loop_
_entity_poly.entity_id
_entity_poly.type
_entity_poly.pdbx_seq_one_letter_code
_entity_poly.pdbx_strand_id
1 'polypeptide(L)'
;MSEKAIFLDRDNTLIEDPGYISDPDAVRLLPGVELAMKSLSQAGYLLVVVTNQSGVARGLLTEESLKKIHERMVELLSRKGALVDEIYYCPYHAEGSVPEYAIESDLRKPEPGMLLQAAEDMGIDLSVSWMVGDTPSDIEAGERAGCRTIRIRTPHDDDRTDNHLEEFQADYTVRNLVEAARVILRSGPGASAQVDAADEDEDVLLNIDHSAAGAPESATGVVLPTPRTPHYAAAEVATLPTAQAIEDEPVGDFEPELPAPAAAAAGEAATQLPEEDTGGANRVRNEILRELRQMARSQMAAEEFSVWRLVGTIVQVLTFLALLMTVKHLVGQPQELMKAQVWGILTVALQTMALTLVMMQRRR
;
A
#
# COMPACT_ATOMS: atom_id res chain seq x y z
N MET A 1 -19.98 -24.49 -3.05
CA MET A 1 -19.92 -23.40 -4.05
C MET A 1 -18.71 -22.58 -3.69
N SER A 2 -18.01 -22.01 -4.67
CA SER A 2 -16.99 -21.01 -4.38
C SER A 2 -17.66 -19.73 -3.88
N GLU A 3 -17.04 -19.08 -2.91
CA GLU A 3 -17.52 -17.82 -2.36
C GLU A 3 -17.11 -16.65 -3.28
N LYS A 4 -17.89 -15.58 -3.30
CA LYS A 4 -17.50 -14.34 -3.99
C LYS A 4 -17.08 -13.31 -2.94
N ALA A 5 -16.07 -12.51 -3.23
CA ALA A 5 -15.56 -11.53 -2.28
C ALA A 5 -15.43 -10.13 -2.88
N ILE A 6 -15.48 -9.14 -2.01
CA ILE A 6 -14.99 -7.79 -2.27
C ILE A 6 -13.74 -7.61 -1.42
N PHE A 7 -12.60 -7.53 -2.09
CA PHE A 7 -11.34 -7.12 -1.51
C PHE A 7 -11.32 -5.59 -1.41
N LEU A 8 -11.09 -5.09 -0.20
CA LEU A 8 -11.14 -3.67 0.14
C LEU A 8 -9.75 -3.24 0.59
N ASP A 9 -9.20 -2.19 -0.02
CA ASP A 9 -8.12 -1.46 0.67
C ASP A 9 -8.65 -0.80 1.95
N ARG A 10 -7.75 -0.38 2.83
CA ARG A 10 -8.08 0.23 4.12
C ARG A 10 -8.09 1.74 4.03
N ASP A 11 -6.96 2.32 3.64
CA ASP A 11 -6.67 3.74 3.73
C ASP A 11 -7.31 4.45 2.52
N ASN A 12 -7.98 5.58 2.73
CA ASN A 12 -8.84 6.25 1.73
C ASN A 12 -9.98 5.42 1.11
N THR A 13 -10.18 4.17 1.55
CA THR A 13 -11.23 3.26 1.09
C THR A 13 -12.26 2.98 2.18
N LEU A 14 -11.79 2.58 3.37
CA LEU A 14 -12.62 2.36 4.55
C LEU A 14 -12.45 3.48 5.60
N ILE A 15 -11.22 3.97 5.74
CA ILE A 15 -10.85 4.98 6.74
C ILE A 15 -10.12 6.15 6.09
N GLU A 16 -10.12 7.30 6.75
CA GLU A 16 -9.30 8.45 6.34
C GLU A 16 -7.81 8.11 6.42
N ASP A 17 -7.02 8.54 5.42
CA ASP A 17 -5.56 8.42 5.41
C ASP A 17 -4.88 9.76 5.75
N PRO A 18 -4.49 10.00 7.02
CA PRO A 18 -3.64 11.13 7.39
C PRO A 18 -2.15 10.86 7.12
N GLY A 19 -1.81 9.75 6.45
CA GLY A 19 -0.50 9.13 6.42
C GLY A 19 -0.40 7.97 7.42
N TYR A 20 0.74 7.81 8.08
CA TYR A 20 0.91 6.71 9.03
C TYR A 20 0.08 6.88 10.29
N ILE A 21 -1.03 6.15 10.36
CA ILE A 21 -1.80 5.99 11.59
C ILE A 21 -0.95 5.14 12.56
N SER A 22 -0.54 5.76 13.67
CA SER A 22 0.17 5.07 14.76
C SER A 22 -0.67 4.98 16.04
N ASP A 23 -1.75 5.74 16.12
CA ASP A 23 -2.69 5.78 17.25
C ASP A 23 -4.06 5.22 16.80
N PRO A 24 -4.56 4.13 17.42
CA PRO A 24 -5.90 3.62 17.15
C PRO A 24 -7.00 4.66 17.29
N ASP A 25 -6.87 5.62 18.21
CA ASP A 25 -7.88 6.67 18.41
C ASP A 25 -7.93 7.69 17.28
N ALA A 26 -6.98 7.66 16.34
CA ALA A 26 -7.00 8.46 15.12
C ALA A 26 -7.83 7.81 13.99
N VAL A 27 -8.28 6.56 14.13
CA VAL A 27 -9.08 5.87 13.10
C VAL A 27 -10.43 6.57 12.91
N ARG A 28 -10.72 7.01 11.69
CA ARG A 28 -11.99 7.62 11.28
C ARG A 28 -12.54 6.90 10.06
N LEU A 29 -13.76 6.37 10.16
CA LEU A 29 -14.44 5.75 9.01
C LEU A 29 -14.82 6.82 7.99
N LEU A 30 -14.65 6.51 6.71
CA LEU A 30 -15.16 7.38 5.65
C LEU A 30 -16.70 7.37 5.61
N PRO A 31 -17.34 8.46 5.16
CA PRO A 31 -18.79 8.56 5.12
C PRO A 31 -19.44 7.44 4.29
N GLY A 32 -20.42 6.75 4.88
CA GLY A 32 -21.25 5.75 4.19
C GLY A 32 -20.61 4.37 4.00
N VAL A 33 -19.37 4.15 4.46
CA VAL A 33 -18.68 2.86 4.36
C VAL A 33 -19.50 1.74 4.99
N GLU A 34 -20.12 1.98 6.15
CA GLU A 34 -20.95 0.97 6.82
C GLU A 34 -22.17 0.56 5.98
N LEU A 35 -22.77 1.49 5.23
CA LEU A 35 -23.95 1.24 4.41
C LEU A 35 -23.57 0.42 3.18
N ALA A 36 -22.46 0.78 2.55
CA ALA A 36 -21.91 0.06 1.41
C ALA A 36 -21.57 -1.38 1.79
N MET A 37 -20.81 -1.58 2.88
CA MET A 37 -20.42 -2.90 3.36
C MET A 37 -21.64 -3.76 3.71
N LYS A 38 -22.63 -3.23 4.45
CA LYS A 38 -23.86 -3.98 4.73
C LYS A 38 -24.55 -4.48 3.47
N SER A 39 -24.69 -3.61 2.48
CA SER A 39 -25.42 -3.93 1.25
C SER A 39 -24.68 -5.00 0.45
N LEU A 40 -23.35 -4.95 0.42
CA LEU A 40 -22.51 -5.96 -0.22
C LEU A 40 -22.56 -7.31 0.51
N SER A 41 -22.49 -7.30 1.85
CA SER A 41 -22.63 -8.50 2.68
C SER A 41 -24.02 -9.14 2.51
N GLN A 42 -25.09 -8.34 2.50
CA GLN A 42 -26.46 -8.82 2.23
C GLN A 42 -26.63 -9.43 0.84
N ALA A 43 -25.84 -8.98 -0.13
CA ALA A 43 -25.78 -9.56 -1.48
C ALA A 43 -24.92 -10.84 -1.54
N GLY A 44 -24.42 -11.33 -0.40
CA GLY A 44 -23.67 -12.58 -0.28
C GLY A 44 -22.20 -12.47 -0.69
N TYR A 45 -21.59 -11.29 -0.58
CA TYR A 45 -20.14 -11.17 -0.71
C TYR A 45 -19.45 -11.29 0.65
N LEU A 46 -18.32 -11.99 0.67
CA LEU A 46 -17.32 -11.86 1.72
C LEU A 46 -16.62 -10.50 1.60
N LEU A 47 -16.40 -9.82 2.71
CA LEU A 47 -15.73 -8.52 2.77
C LEU A 47 -14.35 -8.70 3.41
N VAL A 48 -13.32 -8.69 2.57
CA VAL A 48 -11.95 -8.98 2.97
C VAL A 48 -11.11 -7.72 2.84
N VAL A 49 -10.46 -7.30 3.91
CA VAL A 49 -9.53 -6.15 3.85
C VAL A 49 -8.16 -6.66 3.39
N VAL A 50 -7.56 -6.00 2.41
CA VAL A 50 -6.20 -6.29 1.90
C VAL A 50 -5.40 -5.00 1.86
N THR A 51 -4.41 -4.84 2.74
CA THR A 51 -3.77 -3.52 2.94
C THR A 51 -2.23 -3.54 3.04
N ASN A 52 -1.58 -2.57 2.40
CA ASN A 52 -0.12 -2.40 2.45
C ASN A 52 0.30 -1.56 3.68
N GLN A 53 0.98 -2.15 4.66
CA GLN A 53 1.32 -1.51 5.94
C GLN A 53 2.83 -1.34 6.13
N SER A 54 3.47 -0.68 5.15
CA SER A 54 4.91 -0.41 5.14
C SER A 54 5.46 0.40 6.32
N GLY A 55 4.58 1.02 7.13
CA GLY A 55 4.98 1.70 8.36
C GLY A 55 5.67 0.76 9.34
N VAL A 56 5.39 -0.54 9.29
CA VAL A 56 6.10 -1.57 10.06
C VAL A 56 7.54 -1.68 9.60
N ALA A 57 7.78 -1.95 8.31
CA ALA A 57 9.13 -1.99 7.74
C ALA A 57 9.92 -0.68 7.89
N ARG A 58 9.24 0.46 7.93
CA ARG A 58 9.85 1.79 8.11
C ARG A 58 10.12 2.13 9.58
N GLY A 59 9.72 1.29 10.53
CA GLY A 59 9.91 1.52 11.96
C GLY A 59 9.04 2.66 12.52
N LEU A 60 7.97 3.01 11.81
CA LEU A 60 7.02 4.06 12.18
C LEU A 60 5.90 3.53 13.08
N LEU A 61 5.62 2.23 13.00
CA LEU A 61 4.60 1.56 13.81
C LEU A 61 5.02 0.10 14.05
N THR A 62 4.60 -0.51 15.16
CA THR A 62 4.84 -1.93 15.45
C THR A 62 3.64 -2.77 15.02
N GLU A 63 3.81 -4.06 14.74
CA GLU A 63 2.67 -4.92 14.42
C GLU A 63 1.61 -4.98 15.54
N GLU A 64 2.03 -4.87 16.81
CA GLU A 64 1.07 -4.76 17.92
C GLU A 64 0.23 -3.49 17.83
N SER A 65 0.83 -2.36 17.46
CA SER A 65 0.08 -1.12 17.22
C SER A 65 -0.83 -1.24 16.00
N LEU A 66 -0.36 -1.89 14.92
CA LEU A 66 -1.18 -2.15 13.74
C LEU A 66 -2.42 -2.97 14.09
N LYS A 67 -2.23 -4.01 14.92
CA LYS A 67 -3.31 -4.85 15.40
C LYS A 67 -4.37 -4.05 16.14
N LYS A 68 -3.96 -3.13 17.01
CA LYS A 68 -4.90 -2.24 17.73
C LYS A 68 -5.65 -1.29 16.79
N ILE A 69 -4.99 -0.82 15.73
CA ILE A 69 -5.63 0.02 14.69
C ILE A 69 -6.70 -0.77 13.94
N HIS A 70 -6.39 -2.00 13.52
CA HIS A 70 -7.35 -2.88 12.85
C HIS A 70 -8.51 -3.27 13.77
N GLU A 71 -8.24 -3.60 15.04
CA GLU A 71 -9.28 -3.87 16.04
C GLU A 71 -10.21 -2.68 16.20
N ARG A 72 -9.66 -1.47 16.25
CA ARG A 72 -10.45 -0.23 16.35
C ARG A 72 -11.30 0.01 15.11
N MET A 73 -10.76 -0.21 13.91
CA MET A 73 -11.53 -0.12 12.67
C MET A 73 -12.72 -1.10 12.67
N VAL A 74 -12.46 -2.38 12.99
CA VAL A 74 -13.48 -3.43 13.06
C VAL A 74 -14.54 -3.10 14.11
N GLU A 75 -14.13 -2.58 15.28
CA GLU A 75 -15.05 -2.13 16.32
C GLU A 75 -16.00 -1.02 15.81
N LEU A 76 -15.46 0.01 15.16
CA LEU A 76 -16.24 1.12 14.63
C LEU A 76 -17.25 0.65 13.56
N LEU A 77 -16.83 -0.24 12.66
CA LEU A 77 -17.70 -0.84 11.64
C LEU A 77 -18.79 -1.71 12.29
N SER A 78 -18.41 -2.55 13.25
CA SER A 78 -19.32 -3.50 13.91
C SER A 78 -20.39 -2.80 14.74
N ARG A 79 -20.05 -1.70 15.43
CA ARG A 79 -21.02 -0.84 16.13
C ARG A 79 -22.07 -0.27 15.19
N LYS A 80 -21.72 -0.08 13.93
CA LYS A 80 -22.62 0.35 12.87
C LYS A 80 -23.25 -0.81 12.11
N GLY A 81 -22.97 -2.07 12.46
CA GLY A 81 -23.53 -3.27 11.84
C GLY A 81 -22.89 -3.68 10.51
N ALA A 82 -21.71 -3.14 10.18
CA ALA A 82 -20.88 -3.60 9.08
C ALA A 82 -19.81 -4.55 9.62
N LEU A 83 -19.66 -5.72 9.00
CA LEU A 83 -18.72 -6.74 9.43
C LEU A 83 -17.61 -6.90 8.40
N VAL A 84 -16.39 -7.15 8.88
CA VAL A 84 -15.24 -7.55 8.07
C VAL A 84 -15.04 -9.04 8.31
N ASP A 85 -14.96 -9.83 7.25
CA ASP A 85 -14.79 -11.27 7.34
C ASP A 85 -13.35 -11.65 7.69
N GLU A 86 -12.36 -10.98 7.08
CA GLU A 86 -10.95 -11.19 7.37
C GLU A 86 -10.08 -9.98 6.97
N ILE A 87 -8.90 -9.84 7.58
CA ILE A 87 -7.92 -8.79 7.26
C ILE A 87 -6.58 -9.43 6.90
N TYR A 88 -6.13 -9.22 5.67
CA TYR A 88 -4.77 -9.52 5.22
C TYR A 88 -3.99 -8.21 5.09
N TYR A 89 -2.75 -8.21 5.55
CA TYR A 89 -1.88 -7.04 5.44
C TYR A 89 -0.46 -7.44 5.08
N CYS A 90 0.25 -6.53 4.40
CA CYS A 90 1.66 -6.69 4.09
C CYS A 90 2.49 -5.69 4.93
N PRO A 91 3.26 -6.15 5.93
CA PRO A 91 4.14 -5.29 6.72
C PRO A 91 5.46 -4.95 6.00
N TYR A 92 5.75 -5.63 4.90
CA TYR A 92 7.06 -5.64 4.23
C TYR A 92 7.28 -4.45 3.29
N HIS A 93 8.54 -4.02 3.21
CA HIS A 93 9.01 -3.04 2.22
C HIS A 93 10.53 -3.19 2.03
N ALA A 94 11.00 -3.40 0.79
CA ALA A 94 12.42 -3.66 0.50
C ALA A 94 13.39 -2.59 1.02
N GLU A 95 12.97 -1.32 0.99
CA GLU A 95 13.75 -0.17 1.51
C GLU A 95 13.42 0.15 3.00
N GLY A 96 12.91 -0.82 3.74
CA GLY A 96 12.60 -0.68 5.17
C GLY A 96 13.85 -0.47 6.04
N SER A 97 13.67 0.21 7.17
CA SER A 97 14.72 0.43 8.17
C SER A 97 14.76 -0.71 9.21
N VAL A 98 13.67 -1.46 9.38
CA VAL A 98 13.59 -2.61 10.29
C VAL A 98 13.97 -3.88 9.53
N PRO A 99 15.12 -4.52 9.82
CA PRO A 99 15.68 -5.59 8.99
C PRO A 99 14.75 -6.79 8.79
N GLU A 100 13.96 -7.14 9.81
CA GLU A 100 12.99 -8.24 9.77
C GLU A 100 11.91 -8.05 8.70
N TYR A 101 11.55 -6.80 8.42
CA TYR A 101 10.49 -6.45 7.47
C TYR A 101 11.02 -5.82 6.17
N ALA A 102 12.34 -5.62 6.07
CA ALA A 102 13.01 -4.99 4.95
C ALA A 102 13.23 -5.97 3.78
N ILE A 103 12.15 -6.57 3.29
CA ILE A 103 12.18 -7.61 2.25
C ILE A 103 11.24 -7.26 1.09
N GLU A 104 11.56 -7.78 -0.10
CA GLU A 104 10.58 -7.89 -1.18
C GLU A 104 9.60 -9.03 -0.85
N SER A 105 8.32 -8.81 -1.14
CA SER A 105 7.25 -9.75 -0.77
C SER A 105 6.13 -9.73 -1.79
N ASP A 106 5.68 -10.91 -2.18
CA ASP A 106 4.53 -11.09 -3.08
C ASP A 106 3.20 -10.71 -2.42
N LEU A 107 3.18 -10.49 -1.10
CA LEU A 107 2.02 -9.97 -0.39
C LEU A 107 1.86 -8.45 -0.62
N ARG A 108 2.91 -7.74 -1.03
CA ARG A 108 2.86 -6.29 -1.19
C ARG A 108 2.22 -5.93 -2.52
N LYS A 109 1.05 -5.30 -2.50
CA LYS A 109 0.42 -4.73 -3.72
C LYS A 109 1.44 -3.81 -4.42
N PRO A 110 1.66 -3.92 -5.74
CA PRO A 110 0.78 -4.53 -6.75
C PRO A 110 0.86 -6.06 -6.90
N GLU A 111 1.70 -6.76 -6.15
CA GLU A 111 1.67 -8.22 -6.17
C GLU A 111 0.35 -8.75 -5.56
N PRO A 112 -0.26 -9.80 -6.16
CA PRO A 112 -1.61 -10.25 -5.78
C PRO A 112 -1.64 -11.16 -4.56
N GLY A 113 -0.51 -11.38 -3.86
CA GLY A 113 -0.36 -12.45 -2.88
C GLY A 113 -1.40 -12.43 -1.75
N MET A 114 -1.77 -11.25 -1.23
CA MET A 114 -2.85 -11.16 -0.22
C MET A 114 -4.20 -11.62 -0.75
N LEU A 115 -4.54 -11.32 -2.00
CA LEU A 115 -5.82 -11.72 -2.62
C LEU A 115 -5.82 -13.23 -2.90
N LEU A 116 -4.69 -13.77 -3.38
CA LEU A 116 -4.53 -15.21 -3.63
C LEU A 116 -4.61 -16.02 -2.34
N GLN A 117 -3.94 -15.55 -1.29
CA GLN A 117 -3.97 -16.19 0.03
C GLN A 117 -5.40 -16.21 0.59
N ALA A 118 -6.08 -15.06 0.57
CA ALA A 118 -7.47 -14.99 1.00
C ALA A 118 -8.39 -15.93 0.20
N ALA A 119 -8.15 -16.07 -1.10
CA ALA A 119 -8.92 -16.98 -1.93
C ALA A 119 -8.72 -18.45 -1.59
N GLU A 120 -7.49 -18.85 -1.25
CA GLU A 120 -7.19 -20.19 -0.75
C GLU A 120 -7.84 -20.44 0.61
N ASP A 121 -7.61 -19.54 1.57
CA ASP A 121 -8.06 -19.68 2.96
C ASP A 121 -9.59 -19.72 3.09
N MET A 122 -10.30 -18.99 2.21
CA MET A 122 -11.75 -18.77 2.30
C MET A 122 -12.54 -19.42 1.16
N GLY A 123 -11.88 -20.09 0.20
CA GLY A 123 -12.52 -20.72 -0.95
C GLY A 123 -13.19 -19.71 -1.91
N ILE A 124 -12.56 -18.55 -2.11
CA ILE A 124 -13.09 -17.46 -2.95
C ILE A 124 -12.80 -17.73 -4.43
N ASP A 125 -13.78 -17.50 -5.29
CA ASP A 125 -13.59 -17.41 -6.74
C ASP A 125 -13.29 -15.97 -7.15
N LEU A 126 -12.02 -15.73 -7.51
CA LEU A 126 -11.50 -14.42 -7.91
C LEU A 126 -12.20 -13.87 -9.15
N SER A 127 -12.67 -14.73 -10.08
CA SER A 127 -13.27 -14.30 -11.35
C SER A 127 -14.63 -13.61 -11.21
N VAL A 128 -15.30 -13.83 -10.07
CA VAL A 128 -16.58 -13.19 -9.70
C VAL A 128 -16.41 -12.23 -8.52
N SER A 129 -15.17 -11.95 -8.15
CA SER A 129 -14.78 -11.08 -7.04
C SER A 129 -14.27 -9.73 -7.53
N TRP A 130 -14.17 -8.78 -6.60
CA TRP A 130 -13.78 -7.40 -6.90
C TRP A 130 -12.62 -6.96 -6.02
N MET A 131 -11.76 -6.11 -6.54
CA MET A 131 -10.78 -5.33 -5.78
C MET A 131 -11.17 -3.85 -5.84
N VAL A 132 -11.31 -3.23 -4.67
CA VAL A 132 -11.67 -1.82 -4.51
C VAL A 132 -10.58 -1.13 -3.70
N GLY A 133 -9.97 -0.08 -4.27
CA GLY A 133 -8.94 0.71 -3.62
C GLY A 133 -8.75 2.05 -4.30
N ASP A 134 -7.92 2.92 -3.74
CA ASP A 134 -7.65 4.26 -4.28
C ASP A 134 -6.37 4.32 -5.12
N THR A 135 -5.41 3.44 -4.84
CA THR A 135 -4.09 3.49 -5.47
C THR A 135 -4.00 2.64 -6.74
N PRO A 136 -3.11 2.99 -7.69
CA PRO A 136 -2.80 2.12 -8.84
C PRO A 136 -2.37 0.71 -8.43
N SER A 137 -1.66 0.57 -7.30
CA SER A 137 -1.23 -0.75 -6.82
C SER A 137 -2.38 -1.65 -6.42
N ASP A 138 -3.51 -1.09 -5.98
CA ASP A 138 -4.73 -1.85 -5.68
C ASP A 138 -5.33 -2.45 -6.94
N ILE A 139 -5.44 -1.62 -7.98
CA ILE A 139 -6.00 -1.99 -9.27
C ILE A 139 -5.14 -3.08 -9.92
N GLU A 140 -3.83 -2.86 -9.97
CA GLU A 140 -2.91 -3.83 -10.56
C GLU A 140 -2.91 -5.18 -9.79
N ALA A 141 -3.01 -5.16 -8.46
CA ALA A 141 -3.13 -6.38 -7.67
C ALA A 141 -4.44 -7.14 -7.97
N GLY A 142 -5.56 -6.41 -8.11
CA GLY A 142 -6.85 -6.97 -8.50
C GLY A 142 -6.82 -7.62 -9.88
N GLU A 143 -6.26 -6.92 -10.88
CA GLU A 143 -6.12 -7.42 -12.24
C GLU A 143 -5.24 -8.67 -12.31
N ARG A 144 -4.09 -8.66 -11.63
CA ARG A 144 -3.16 -9.80 -11.57
C ARG A 144 -3.78 -11.01 -10.87
N ALA A 145 -4.68 -10.78 -9.89
CA ALA A 145 -5.44 -11.84 -9.24
C ALA A 145 -6.62 -12.36 -10.10
N GLY A 146 -7.00 -11.65 -11.16
CA GLY A 146 -8.17 -11.98 -11.99
C GLY A 146 -9.50 -11.47 -11.44
N CYS A 147 -9.47 -10.51 -10.51
CA CYS A 147 -10.64 -9.79 -10.02
C CYS A 147 -11.05 -8.67 -10.99
N ARG A 148 -12.31 -8.25 -10.90
CA ARG A 148 -12.73 -6.95 -11.44
C ARG A 148 -12.28 -5.82 -10.54
N THR A 149 -12.03 -4.63 -11.07
CA THR A 149 -11.40 -3.55 -10.31
C THR A 149 -12.22 -2.26 -10.27
N ILE A 150 -12.27 -1.63 -9.10
CA ILE A 150 -12.90 -0.32 -8.92
C ILE A 150 -11.90 0.60 -8.23
N ARG A 151 -11.56 1.72 -8.89
CA ARG A 151 -10.76 2.79 -8.29
C ARG A 151 -11.66 3.79 -7.57
N ILE A 152 -11.35 4.10 -6.32
CA ILE A 152 -11.92 5.23 -5.60
C ILE A 152 -11.04 6.45 -5.84
N ARG A 153 -11.61 7.55 -6.32
CA ARG A 153 -10.88 8.82 -6.43
C ARG A 153 -10.74 9.47 -5.06
N THR A 154 -9.54 9.97 -4.79
CA THR A 154 -9.25 10.75 -3.59
C THR A 154 -9.01 12.21 -3.95
N PRO A 155 -9.16 13.15 -3.00
CA PRO A 155 -8.80 14.55 -3.25
C PRO A 155 -7.35 14.74 -3.72
N HIS A 156 -6.45 13.81 -3.36
CA HIS A 156 -5.06 13.85 -3.81
C HIS A 156 -4.90 13.59 -5.32
N ASP A 157 -5.88 12.95 -5.96
CA ASP A 157 -5.89 12.76 -7.41
C ASP A 157 -6.14 14.07 -8.16
N ASP A 158 -6.86 15.03 -7.55
CA ASP A 158 -7.21 16.31 -8.18
C ASP A 158 -6.01 17.30 -8.17
N ASP A 159 -5.09 17.15 -7.21
CA ASP A 159 -3.88 17.99 -7.08
C ASP A 159 -2.71 17.50 -7.96
N ARG A 160 -2.80 16.28 -8.49
CA ARG A 160 -1.82 15.67 -9.39
C ARG A 160 -2.02 16.18 -10.82
N THR A 161 -1.11 17.03 -11.27
CA THR A 161 -1.08 17.60 -12.66
C THR A 161 -0.30 16.73 -13.64
N ASP A 162 0.20 15.60 -13.18
CA ASP A 162 0.91 14.58 -13.91
C ASP A 162 -0.07 13.64 -14.63
N ASN A 163 -0.04 13.67 -15.97
CA ASN A 163 -0.80 12.80 -16.88
C ASN A 163 -0.57 11.28 -16.66
N HIS A 164 0.25 10.87 -15.69
CA HIS A 164 0.50 9.47 -15.34
C HIS A 164 -0.67 8.80 -14.59
N LEU A 165 -1.64 9.58 -14.07
CA LEU A 165 -2.88 9.03 -13.52
C LEU A 165 -3.87 8.55 -14.61
N GLU A 166 -3.66 8.93 -15.87
CA GLU A 166 -4.52 8.56 -17.00
C GLU A 166 -4.24 7.15 -17.56
N GLU A 167 -3.20 6.44 -17.09
CA GLU A 167 -2.75 5.16 -17.66
C GLU A 167 -3.21 3.89 -16.91
N PHE A 168 -3.80 4.00 -15.71
CA PHE A 168 -4.29 2.82 -14.98
C PHE A 168 -5.80 2.63 -15.19
N GLN A 169 -6.16 1.67 -16.05
CA GLN A 169 -7.54 1.40 -16.46
C GLN A 169 -8.23 0.41 -15.53
N ALA A 170 -8.65 0.87 -14.34
CA ALA A 170 -9.62 0.11 -13.57
C ALA A 170 -10.93 -0.09 -14.38
N ASP A 171 -11.65 -1.20 -14.15
CA ASP A 171 -12.95 -1.42 -14.84
C ASP A 171 -13.93 -0.28 -14.57
N TYR A 172 -13.89 0.28 -13.36
CA TYR A 172 -14.68 1.44 -12.96
C TYR A 172 -13.87 2.41 -12.10
N THR A 173 -14.26 3.68 -12.15
CA THR A 173 -13.76 4.72 -11.25
C THR A 173 -14.94 5.43 -10.61
N VAL A 174 -14.91 5.56 -9.28
CA VAL A 174 -16.00 6.10 -8.45
C VAL A 174 -15.46 7.09 -7.42
N ARG A 175 -16.34 7.80 -6.71
CA ARG A 175 -15.93 8.80 -5.70
C ARG A 175 -15.79 8.25 -4.29
N ASN A 176 -16.41 7.11 -3.99
CA ASN A 176 -16.42 6.51 -2.66
C ASN A 176 -16.94 5.06 -2.70
N LEU A 177 -16.86 4.37 -1.57
CA LEU A 177 -17.31 2.99 -1.45
C LEU A 177 -18.82 2.79 -1.66
N VAL A 178 -19.64 3.81 -1.37
CA VAL A 178 -21.10 3.75 -1.63
C VAL A 178 -21.38 3.63 -3.12
N GLU A 179 -20.70 4.43 -3.95
CA GLU A 179 -20.79 4.31 -5.40
C GLU A 179 -20.22 2.99 -5.92
N ALA A 180 -19.10 2.51 -5.36
CA ALA A 180 -18.56 1.19 -5.71
C ALA A 180 -19.60 0.08 -5.45
N ALA A 181 -20.25 0.10 -4.28
CA ALA A 181 -21.29 -0.87 -3.94
C ALA A 181 -22.46 -0.83 -4.95
N ARG A 182 -22.90 0.34 -5.41
CA ARG A 182 -23.94 0.45 -6.44
C ARG A 182 -23.50 -0.20 -7.76
N VAL A 183 -22.26 0.02 -8.19
CA VAL A 183 -21.70 -0.59 -9.41
C VAL A 183 -21.68 -2.11 -9.29
N ILE A 184 -21.20 -2.63 -8.16
CA ILE A 184 -21.10 -4.08 -7.89
C ILE A 184 -22.49 -4.72 -7.89
N LEU A 185 -23.44 -4.13 -7.17
CA LEU A 185 -24.81 -4.66 -7.04
C LEU A 185 -25.57 -4.64 -8.37
N ARG A 186 -25.32 -3.64 -9.22
CA ARG A 186 -25.88 -3.58 -10.59
C ARG A 186 -25.20 -4.53 -11.58
N SER A 187 -24.00 -5.03 -11.26
CA SER A 187 -23.25 -5.93 -12.13
C SER A 187 -23.57 -7.42 -11.92
N GLY A 188 -24.42 -7.74 -10.94
CA GLY A 188 -24.84 -9.13 -10.67
C GLY A 188 -25.72 -9.72 -11.78
N PRO A 189 -25.77 -11.06 -11.92
CA PRO A 189 -26.62 -11.72 -12.91
C PRO A 189 -28.10 -11.44 -12.61
N GLY A 190 -28.73 -10.55 -13.38
CA GLY A 190 -30.14 -10.18 -13.25
C GLY A 190 -30.48 -8.70 -13.49
N ALA A 191 -29.50 -7.81 -13.60
CA ALA A 191 -29.76 -6.38 -13.83
C ALA A 191 -29.93 -6.07 -15.34
N SER A 192 -31.16 -5.80 -15.78
CA SER A 192 -31.44 -5.25 -17.11
C SER A 192 -30.98 -3.79 -17.21
N ALA A 193 -30.33 -3.47 -18.32
CA ALA A 193 -29.81 -2.15 -18.65
C ALA A 193 -30.92 -1.09 -18.80
N GLN A 194 -30.80 0.01 -18.06
CA GLN A 194 -31.17 1.34 -18.53
C GLN A 194 -30.34 2.38 -17.76
N VAL A 195 -29.51 3.09 -18.52
CA VAL A 195 -28.62 4.15 -18.05
C VAL A 195 -29.34 5.47 -18.32
N ASP A 196 -29.56 6.26 -17.28
CA ASP A 196 -29.58 7.72 -17.41
C ASP A 196 -28.96 8.33 -16.15
N ALA A 197 -28.05 9.26 -16.39
CA ALA A 197 -27.32 10.01 -15.39
C ALA A 197 -28.15 11.20 -14.95
N ALA A 198 -28.81 11.07 -13.80
CA ALA A 198 -29.22 12.14 -12.91
C ALA A 198 -29.98 11.49 -11.74
N ASP A 199 -29.44 11.58 -10.53
CA ASP A 199 -30.12 12.14 -9.37
C ASP A 199 -29.39 11.77 -8.09
N GLU A 200 -29.14 12.81 -7.29
CA GLU A 200 -28.65 12.74 -5.93
C GLU A 200 -29.78 12.25 -5.04
N ASP A 201 -29.91 10.93 -4.85
CA ASP A 201 -30.78 10.41 -3.81
C ASP A 201 -30.14 9.21 -3.08
N GLU A 202 -30.14 9.30 -1.75
CA GLU A 202 -29.69 8.28 -0.80
C GLU A 202 -30.55 7.00 -0.79
N ASP A 203 -31.58 6.89 -1.63
CA ASP A 203 -32.66 5.90 -1.46
C ASP A 203 -32.50 4.56 -2.19
N VAL A 204 -31.39 4.33 -2.92
CA VAL A 204 -31.21 3.05 -3.65
C VAL A 204 -30.73 1.89 -2.74
N LEU A 205 -30.16 2.17 -1.57
CA LEU A 205 -29.68 1.11 -0.66
C LEU A 205 -30.78 0.50 0.23
N LEU A 206 -32.00 1.07 0.24
CA LEU A 206 -33.10 0.60 1.09
C LEU A 206 -34.13 -0.27 0.36
N ASN A 207 -34.04 -0.41 -0.97
CA ASN A 207 -35.02 -1.16 -1.76
C ASN A 207 -34.39 -2.39 -2.44
N ILE A 208 -34.05 -3.41 -1.64
CA ILE A 208 -33.93 -4.78 -2.16
C ILE A 208 -35.25 -5.48 -1.84
N ASP A 209 -36.13 -5.54 -2.84
CA ASP A 209 -37.45 -6.15 -2.75
C ASP A 209 -37.37 -7.65 -2.38
N HIS A 210 -38.10 -8.03 -1.34
CA HIS A 210 -38.38 -9.42 -0.97
C HIS A 210 -39.39 -10.03 -1.94
N SER A 211 -38.93 -10.55 -3.08
CA SER A 211 -39.80 -11.33 -3.96
C SER A 211 -39.05 -12.43 -4.71
N ALA A 212 -38.64 -13.48 -3.99
CA ALA A 212 -38.62 -14.86 -4.48
C ALA A 212 -38.17 -15.85 -3.38
N ALA A 213 -39.05 -16.18 -2.44
CA ALA A 213 -38.99 -17.46 -1.70
C ALA A 213 -40.34 -17.74 -1.05
N GLY A 214 -41.04 -18.77 -1.53
CA GLY A 214 -42.25 -19.29 -0.88
C GLY A 214 -41.92 -19.91 0.47
N ALA A 215 -42.76 -19.62 1.47
CA ALA A 215 -42.72 -20.23 2.80
C ALA A 215 -42.93 -21.76 2.74
N PRO A 216 -42.37 -22.51 3.71
CA PRO A 216 -43.26 -23.01 4.77
C PRO A 216 -42.69 -22.87 6.19
N GLU A 217 -43.59 -23.18 7.12
CA GLU A 217 -43.66 -22.87 8.55
C GLU A 217 -42.59 -23.51 9.46
N SER A 218 -42.37 -22.82 10.60
CA SER A 218 -41.96 -23.32 11.92
C SER A 218 -40.71 -24.21 12.04
N ALA A 219 -39.60 -23.60 12.45
CA ALA A 219 -38.65 -24.25 13.36
C ALA A 219 -37.87 -23.18 14.15
N THR A 220 -38.06 -23.21 15.45
CA THR A 220 -37.28 -22.52 16.47
C THR A 220 -35.80 -22.89 16.38
N GLY A 221 -34.89 -21.90 16.38
CA GLY A 221 -33.45 -22.10 16.58
C GLY A 221 -32.56 -21.31 15.63
N VAL A 222 -32.53 -19.98 15.74
CA VAL A 222 -31.48 -19.18 15.09
C VAL A 222 -30.23 -19.24 15.97
N VAL A 223 -29.29 -20.09 15.57
CA VAL A 223 -27.90 -20.03 16.06
C VAL A 223 -27.23 -18.90 15.28
N LEU A 224 -26.94 -17.79 15.97
CA LEU A 224 -26.08 -16.73 15.45
C LEU A 224 -24.70 -17.32 15.13
N PRO A 225 -24.13 -17.12 13.93
CA PRO A 225 -22.75 -17.50 13.66
C PRO A 225 -21.83 -16.74 14.61
N THR A 226 -20.93 -17.46 15.26
CA THR A 226 -19.91 -16.89 16.15
C THR A 226 -18.92 -16.06 15.33
N PRO A 227 -18.51 -14.87 15.79
CA PRO A 227 -17.48 -14.08 15.11
C PRO A 227 -16.19 -14.90 15.02
N ARG A 228 -15.65 -15.04 13.80
CA ARG A 228 -14.31 -15.59 13.59
C ARG A 228 -13.30 -14.53 14.02
N THR A 229 -12.26 -14.97 14.73
CA THR A 229 -11.17 -14.09 15.16
C THR A 229 -10.28 -13.84 13.95
N PRO A 230 -9.89 -12.58 13.66
CA PRO A 230 -9.02 -12.28 12.53
C PRO A 230 -7.67 -12.98 12.69
N HIS A 231 -7.22 -13.64 11.62
CA HIS A 231 -5.99 -14.42 11.64
C HIS A 231 -4.80 -13.50 11.42
N TYR A 232 -4.20 -12.99 12.50
CA TYR A 232 -2.85 -12.45 12.45
C TYR A 232 -1.89 -13.62 12.24
N ALA A 233 -1.60 -13.95 10.97
CA ALA A 233 -0.58 -14.92 10.64
C ALA A 233 0.79 -14.33 11.01
N ALA A 234 1.31 -14.70 12.17
CA ALA A 234 2.73 -14.56 12.44
C ALA A 234 3.48 -15.39 11.40
N ALA A 235 4.37 -14.76 10.64
CA ALA A 235 5.26 -15.45 9.73
C ALA A 235 6.12 -16.44 10.52
N GLU A 236 5.76 -17.73 10.50
CA GLU A 236 6.67 -18.78 10.95
C GLU A 236 7.80 -18.89 9.93
N VAL A 237 8.97 -18.39 10.34
CA VAL A 237 10.25 -18.65 9.68
C VAL A 237 10.48 -20.16 9.71
N ALA A 238 10.42 -20.81 8.55
CA ALA A 238 10.78 -22.21 8.39
C ALA A 238 12.23 -22.42 8.84
N THR A 239 12.40 -23.02 10.03
CA THR A 239 13.71 -23.45 10.54
C THR A 239 14.05 -24.80 9.92
N LEU A 240 15.16 -24.83 9.18
CA LEU A 240 15.82 -26.06 8.74
C LEU A 240 16.23 -26.89 9.97
N PRO A 241 16.13 -28.23 9.94
CA PRO A 241 16.37 -29.05 11.12
C PRO A 241 17.86 -29.08 11.51
N THR A 242 18.12 -28.64 12.74
CA THR A 242 19.40 -28.76 13.44
C THR A 242 19.74 -30.22 13.74
N ALA A 243 21.00 -30.55 13.51
CA ALA A 243 21.64 -31.83 13.82
C ALA A 243 21.40 -32.27 15.27
N GLN A 244 21.05 -33.55 15.45
CA GLN A 244 21.07 -34.21 16.76
C GLN A 244 22.52 -34.54 17.13
N ALA A 245 22.96 -33.99 18.26
CA ALA A 245 24.16 -34.40 18.96
C ALA A 245 23.95 -35.79 19.58
N ILE A 246 24.83 -36.73 19.26
CA ILE A 246 24.99 -38.01 19.95
C ILE A 246 26.26 -37.91 20.80
N GLU A 247 26.15 -38.45 22.00
CA GLU A 247 27.03 -38.36 23.15
C GLU A 247 28.44 -38.94 22.95
N ASP A 248 29.36 -38.46 23.79
CA ASP A 248 30.77 -38.81 23.92
C ASP A 248 31.06 -40.32 24.06
N GLU A 249 32.02 -40.84 23.29
CA GLU A 249 32.89 -41.98 23.63
C GLU A 249 34.30 -41.73 23.03
N PRO A 250 35.39 -42.25 23.64
CA PRO A 250 36.71 -41.63 23.56
C PRO A 250 37.61 -42.13 22.41
N VAL A 251 38.52 -41.23 22.06
CA VAL A 251 39.78 -41.31 21.29
C VAL A 251 40.36 -42.72 21.09
N GLY A 252 40.57 -43.07 19.81
CA GLY A 252 41.49 -44.11 19.37
C GLY A 252 42.12 -43.71 18.02
N ASP A 253 43.45 -43.65 18.01
CA ASP A 253 44.31 -43.26 16.88
C ASP A 253 44.01 -44.05 15.59
N PHE A 254 44.15 -43.42 14.42
CA PHE A 254 44.99 -43.89 13.29
C PHE A 254 44.88 -42.95 12.08
N GLU A 255 46.05 -42.52 11.61
CA GLU A 255 46.32 -41.71 10.42
C GLU A 255 46.26 -42.58 9.12
N PRO A 256 46.44 -42.02 7.90
CA PRO A 256 45.41 -41.91 6.86
C PRO A 256 45.69 -42.79 5.63
N GLU A 257 44.70 -42.97 4.74
CA GLU A 257 44.99 -43.33 3.34
C GLU A 257 43.92 -42.82 2.37
N LEU A 258 44.33 -41.88 1.52
CA LEU A 258 43.65 -41.51 0.28
C LEU A 258 43.74 -42.66 -0.73
N PRO A 259 42.76 -42.77 -1.63
CA PRO A 259 43.13 -43.06 -3.01
C PRO A 259 42.53 -42.08 -4.02
N ALA A 260 43.37 -41.78 -5.01
CA ALA A 260 43.07 -41.06 -6.24
C ALA A 260 42.48 -42.04 -7.31
N PRO A 261 42.01 -41.52 -8.47
CA PRO A 261 40.86 -42.05 -9.23
C PRO A 261 41.21 -42.86 -10.50
N ALA A 262 40.25 -43.63 -11.02
CA ALA A 262 40.06 -44.02 -12.45
C ALA A 262 38.76 -44.84 -12.57
N ALA A 263 37.71 -44.40 -13.29
CA ALA A 263 37.49 -44.40 -14.75
C ALA A 263 36.89 -45.71 -15.32
N ALA A 264 35.71 -45.59 -15.96
CA ALA A 264 35.10 -46.39 -17.08
C ALA A 264 33.58 -46.57 -16.82
N ALA A 265 32.66 -45.91 -17.53
CA ALA A 265 32.25 -46.03 -18.95
C ALA A 265 30.97 -46.89 -19.13
N ALA A 266 29.91 -46.24 -19.66
CA ALA A 266 28.69 -46.71 -20.35
C ALA A 266 27.50 -45.88 -19.80
N GLY A 267 26.73 -45.08 -20.54
CA GLY A 267 26.42 -45.09 -21.96
C GLY A 267 24.92 -45.37 -22.10
N GLU A 268 24.08 -44.33 -22.12
CA GLU A 268 22.79 -44.34 -22.83
C GLU A 268 22.21 -42.92 -22.92
N ALA A 269 21.72 -42.60 -24.13
CA ALA A 269 21.33 -41.28 -24.58
C ALA A 269 19.82 -41.05 -24.41
N ALA A 270 19.44 -39.84 -24.02
CA ALA A 270 18.11 -39.29 -24.29
C ALA A 270 18.25 -37.81 -24.68
N THR A 271 17.84 -37.53 -25.91
CA THR A 271 17.86 -36.26 -26.62
C THR A 271 16.79 -35.30 -26.08
N GLN A 272 17.14 -34.06 -25.76
CA GLN A 272 16.22 -32.91 -25.75
C GLN A 272 16.92 -31.65 -26.29
N LEU A 273 16.18 -30.90 -27.11
CA LEU A 273 16.59 -29.78 -27.98
C LEU A 273 16.90 -28.49 -27.18
N PRO A 274 17.62 -27.51 -27.76
CA PRO A 274 18.04 -26.31 -27.04
C PRO A 274 16.91 -25.29 -26.94
N GLU A 275 16.59 -24.85 -25.71
CA GLU A 275 15.72 -23.69 -25.50
C GLU A 275 16.48 -22.40 -25.82
N GLU A 276 15.87 -21.56 -26.65
CA GLU A 276 16.35 -20.25 -27.01
C GLU A 276 16.41 -19.32 -25.79
N ASP A 277 17.56 -18.65 -25.65
CA ASP A 277 17.90 -17.67 -24.62
C ASP A 277 16.98 -16.43 -24.68
N THR A 278 15.81 -16.55 -24.06
CA THR A 278 14.93 -15.44 -23.68
C THR A 278 15.38 -14.75 -22.39
N GLY A 279 16.49 -15.22 -21.79
CA GLY A 279 17.07 -14.67 -20.57
C GLY A 279 17.80 -13.36 -20.82
N GLY A 280 18.52 -13.24 -21.94
CA GLY A 280 19.28 -12.03 -22.29
C GLY A 280 18.41 -10.80 -22.50
N ALA A 281 17.34 -10.90 -23.29
CA ALA A 281 16.45 -9.77 -23.60
C ALA A 281 15.67 -9.31 -22.36
N ASN A 282 15.19 -10.25 -21.55
CA ASN A 282 14.49 -9.94 -20.31
C ASN A 282 15.44 -9.38 -19.23
N ARG A 283 16.69 -9.87 -19.18
CA ARG A 283 17.72 -9.31 -18.28
C ARG A 283 18.08 -7.88 -18.66
N VAL A 284 18.31 -7.60 -19.95
CA VAL A 284 18.60 -6.24 -20.42
C VAL A 284 17.38 -5.32 -20.23
N ARG A 285 16.16 -5.81 -20.48
CA ARG A 285 14.93 -5.06 -20.20
C ARG A 285 14.79 -4.73 -18.72
N ASN A 286 15.04 -5.69 -17.84
CA ASN A 286 14.94 -5.51 -16.40
C ASN A 286 16.03 -4.58 -15.87
N GLU A 287 17.24 -4.60 -16.46
CA GLU A 287 18.32 -3.67 -16.11
C GLU A 287 18.00 -2.24 -16.55
N ILE A 288 17.45 -2.06 -17.76
CA ILE A 288 16.99 -0.74 -18.24
C ILE A 288 15.84 -0.22 -17.38
N LEU A 289 14.87 -1.07 -17.03
CA LEU A 289 13.76 -0.70 -16.14
C LEU A 289 14.24 -0.37 -14.72
N ARG A 290 15.29 -1.05 -14.25
CA ARG A 290 15.93 -0.78 -12.95
C ARG A 290 16.64 0.58 -12.96
N GLU A 291 17.43 0.87 -14.00
CA GLU A 291 18.07 2.17 -14.21
C GLU A 291 17.04 3.30 -14.33
N LEU A 292 15.97 3.11 -15.10
CA LEU A 292 14.88 4.09 -15.21
C LEU A 292 14.15 4.32 -13.89
N ARG A 293 13.89 3.26 -13.11
CA ARG A 293 13.31 3.38 -11.76
C ARG A 293 14.28 4.03 -10.78
N GLN A 294 15.58 3.80 -10.91
CA GLN A 294 16.61 4.43 -10.09
C GLN A 294 16.76 5.91 -10.44
N MET A 295 16.66 6.29 -11.71
CA MET A 295 16.59 7.68 -12.14
C MET A 295 15.31 8.36 -11.66
N ALA A 296 14.15 7.71 -11.79
CA ALA A 296 12.88 8.19 -11.27
C ALA A 296 12.90 8.31 -9.73
N ARG A 297 13.53 7.37 -9.01
CA ARG A 297 13.77 7.47 -7.56
C ARG A 297 14.79 8.52 -7.19
N SER A 298 15.79 8.81 -8.03
CA SER A 298 16.71 9.94 -7.79
C SER A 298 16.02 11.28 -8.01
N GLN A 299 15.02 11.33 -8.90
CA GLN A 299 14.14 12.49 -9.09
C GLN A 299 13.08 12.60 -7.99
N MET A 300 12.51 11.49 -7.50
CA MET A 300 11.56 11.47 -6.38
C MET A 300 12.22 11.61 -5.00
N ALA A 301 13.47 11.19 -4.83
CA ALA A 301 14.29 11.56 -3.66
C ALA A 301 14.67 13.05 -3.73
N ALA A 302 14.63 13.67 -4.91
CA ALA A 302 14.67 15.12 -5.03
C ALA A 302 13.31 15.79 -4.71
N GLU A 303 12.21 15.02 -4.62
CA GLU A 303 10.90 15.44 -4.07
C GLU A 303 10.82 15.34 -2.53
N GLU A 304 11.92 15.01 -1.84
CA GLU A 304 12.34 15.90 -0.77
C GLU A 304 12.71 17.28 -1.37
N PHE A 305 11.72 17.92 -2.01
CA PHE A 305 11.74 19.32 -2.42
C PHE A 305 11.57 20.20 -1.18
N SER A 306 12.31 19.82 -0.14
CA SER A 306 13.19 20.65 0.64
C SER A 306 12.51 21.95 1.03
N VAL A 307 11.66 21.83 2.05
CA VAL A 307 11.35 22.92 2.97
C VAL A 307 12.62 23.76 3.25
N TRP A 308 13.79 23.11 3.31
CA TRP A 308 15.09 23.76 3.43
C TRP A 308 15.58 24.54 2.19
N ARG A 309 15.32 24.11 0.95
CA ARG A 309 15.54 24.90 -0.27
C ARG A 309 14.59 26.09 -0.34
N LEU A 310 13.31 25.91 0.02
CA LEU A 310 12.34 27.00 0.09
C LEU A 310 12.73 28.03 1.16
N VAL A 311 13.10 27.57 2.36
CA VAL A 311 13.62 28.44 3.43
C VAL A 311 14.91 29.12 2.97
N GLY A 312 15.81 28.40 2.30
CA GLY A 312 17.03 28.97 1.74
C GLY A 312 16.77 30.07 0.70
N THR A 313 15.84 29.86 -0.24
CA THR A 313 15.50 30.86 -1.25
C THR A 313 14.81 32.08 -0.63
N ILE A 314 13.92 31.89 0.35
CA ILE A 314 13.29 32.99 1.09
C ILE A 314 14.36 33.84 1.81
N VAL A 315 15.30 33.20 2.51
CA VAL A 315 16.40 33.92 3.20
C VAL A 315 17.29 34.66 2.20
N GLN A 316 17.57 34.07 1.04
CA GLN A 316 18.35 34.69 -0.04
C GLN A 316 17.66 35.95 -0.60
N VAL A 317 16.34 35.90 -0.83
CA VAL A 317 15.55 37.05 -1.31
C VAL A 317 15.53 38.18 -0.28
N LEU A 318 15.33 37.86 1.01
CA LEU A 318 15.36 38.84 2.10
C LEU A 318 16.74 39.50 2.22
N THR A 319 17.81 38.74 2.05
CA THR A 319 19.18 39.27 2.04
C THR A 319 19.38 40.26 0.89
N PHE A 320 18.92 39.91 -0.31
CA PHE A 320 19.02 40.80 -1.48
C PHE A 320 18.23 42.09 -1.29
N LEU A 321 17.02 42.03 -0.72
CA LEU A 321 16.22 43.21 -0.38
C LEU A 321 16.91 44.09 0.67
N ALA A 322 17.50 43.50 1.71
CA ALA A 322 18.27 44.22 2.71
C ALA A 322 19.51 44.92 2.11
N LEU A 323 20.19 44.26 1.15
CA LEU A 323 21.32 44.83 0.43
C LEU A 323 20.88 46.01 -0.47
N LEU A 324 19.78 45.86 -1.22
CA LEU A 324 19.22 46.95 -2.03
C LEU A 324 18.81 48.15 -1.17
N MET A 325 18.22 47.91 0.00
CA MET A 325 17.89 48.96 0.95
C MET A 325 19.15 49.64 1.49
N THR A 326 20.20 48.88 1.79
CA THR A 326 21.50 49.42 2.20
C THR A 326 22.08 50.34 1.12
N VAL A 327 22.13 49.88 -0.14
CA VAL A 327 22.65 50.67 -1.27
C VAL A 327 21.78 51.90 -1.54
N LYS A 328 20.45 51.78 -1.50
CA LYS A 328 19.53 52.90 -1.69
C LYS A 328 19.75 54.00 -0.65
N HIS A 329 19.94 53.64 0.62
CA HIS A 329 20.19 54.64 1.66
C HIS A 329 21.60 55.23 1.55
N LEU A 330 22.59 54.42 1.14
CA LEU A 330 23.96 54.88 0.95
C LEU A 330 24.12 55.85 -0.22
N VAL A 331 23.38 55.63 -1.33
CA VAL A 331 23.44 56.45 -2.55
C VAL A 331 22.42 57.61 -2.53
N GLY A 332 21.24 57.41 -1.94
CA GLY A 332 20.13 58.35 -2.03
C GLY A 332 20.13 59.46 -0.99
N GLN A 333 20.58 59.21 0.25
CA GLN A 333 20.52 60.18 1.35
C GLN A 333 21.66 59.97 2.38
N PRO A 334 22.79 60.68 2.27
CA PRO A 334 23.94 60.50 3.15
C PRO A 334 23.71 60.89 4.63
N GLN A 335 22.60 61.57 4.97
CA GLN A 335 22.20 61.84 6.36
C GLN A 335 21.55 60.63 7.07
N GLU A 336 21.15 59.58 6.33
CA GLU A 336 20.52 58.37 6.86
C GLU A 336 21.53 57.23 7.07
N LEU A 337 22.76 57.60 7.44
CA LEU A 337 23.89 56.68 7.61
C LEU A 337 23.59 55.59 8.66
N MET A 338 22.85 55.94 9.73
CA MET A 338 22.43 55.00 10.76
C MET A 338 21.47 53.92 10.20
N LYS A 339 20.55 54.28 9.30
CA LYS A 339 19.67 53.29 8.64
C LYS A 339 20.46 52.38 7.71
N ALA A 340 21.41 52.92 6.96
CA ALA A 340 22.30 52.12 6.11
C ALA A 340 23.13 51.11 6.93
N GLN A 341 23.62 51.51 8.12
CA GLN A 341 24.32 50.60 9.04
C GLN A 341 23.42 49.47 9.55
N VAL A 342 22.18 49.77 9.93
CA VAL A 342 21.21 48.75 10.41
C VAL A 342 20.90 47.73 9.31
N TRP A 343 20.61 48.18 8.08
CA TRP A 343 20.36 47.28 6.95
C TRP A 343 21.60 46.48 6.56
N GLY A 344 22.79 47.08 6.66
CA GLY A 344 24.06 46.39 6.42
C GLY A 344 24.32 45.26 7.43
N ILE A 345 24.10 45.51 8.73
CA ILE A 345 24.24 44.48 9.78
C ILE A 345 23.23 43.34 9.55
N LEU A 346 21.98 43.68 9.21
CA LEU A 346 20.95 42.68 8.90
C LEU A 346 21.33 41.81 7.70
N THR A 347 21.93 42.42 6.66
CA THR A 347 22.40 41.71 5.47
C THR A 347 23.47 40.67 5.83
N VAL A 348 24.46 41.06 6.64
CA VAL A 348 25.52 40.15 7.09
C VAL A 348 24.95 39.00 7.94
N ALA A 349 24.02 39.29 8.84
CA ALA A 349 23.37 38.26 9.67
C ALA A 349 22.54 37.25 8.85
N LEU A 350 21.82 37.72 7.83
CA LEU A 350 21.07 36.82 6.94
C LEU A 350 22.01 35.97 6.06
N GLN A 351 23.14 36.54 5.63
CA GLN A 351 24.18 35.81 4.89
C GLN A 351 24.84 34.70 5.70
N THR A 352 25.17 34.96 6.97
CA THR A 352 25.75 33.93 7.84
C THR A 352 24.76 32.81 8.13
N MET A 353 23.47 33.15 8.29
CA MET A 353 22.39 32.16 8.44
C MET A 353 22.22 31.30 7.19
N ALA A 354 22.18 31.91 6.00
CA ALA A 354 22.11 31.19 4.73
C ALA A 354 23.29 30.22 4.55
N LEU A 355 24.51 30.67 4.85
CA LEU A 355 25.71 29.84 4.77
C LEU A 355 25.67 28.66 5.75
N THR A 356 25.17 28.89 6.96
CA THR A 356 25.01 27.85 7.99
C THR A 356 24.00 26.79 7.55
N LEU A 357 22.88 27.20 6.97
CA LEU A 357 21.86 26.28 6.42
C LEU A 357 22.42 25.43 5.28
N VAL A 358 23.19 26.03 4.37
CA VAL A 358 23.86 25.30 3.27
C VAL A 358 24.90 24.31 3.80
N MET A 359 25.66 24.68 4.84
CA MET A 359 26.63 23.77 5.47
C MET A 359 25.96 22.61 6.21
N MET A 360 24.82 22.84 6.85
CA MET A 360 24.04 21.78 7.51
C MET A 360 23.45 20.80 6.48
N GLN A 361 23.06 21.28 5.30
CA GLN A 361 22.60 20.43 4.21
C GLN A 361 23.70 19.54 3.62
N ARG A 362 24.97 19.98 3.64
CA ARG A 362 26.10 19.19 3.13
C ARG A 362 26.61 18.09 4.09
N ARG A 363 26.15 18.08 5.34
CA ARG A 363 26.60 17.13 6.39
C ARG A 363 25.61 15.98 6.66
N ARG A 364 24.44 16.02 6.05
CA ARG A 364 23.51 14.89 5.94
C ARG A 364 23.70 14.27 4.57
#